data_AF-A0AAP5Z240-F1
#
_entry.id   AF-A0AAP5Z240-F1
#
_cell.length_a   1.000
_cell.length_b   1.000
_cell.length_c   1.000
_cell.angle_alpha   90.00
_cell.angle_beta   90.00
_cell.angle_gamma   90.00
#
_symmetry.space_group_name_H-M   'P 1'
#
loop_
_entity.id
_entity.type
_entity.pdbx_description
1 polymer ?
#
loop_
_entity_poly.entity_id
_entity_poly.type
_entity_poly.pdbx_seq_one_letter_code
_entity_poly.pdbx_strand_id
1 'polypeptide(L)'
;SLQQFNKILAHELNLVLDEDGPLKSDAPLRRQLLEGLGVTVHSINSEKAVEFNHAMSIDLMSEEMTQELGSPTEVRLLLGSESYILWMHIEKLPNSIIRIPLSELQEEDFAPLFRNSLIMALLIIAGGWLFIRLQNRPLLALQRAAEGVGRGEIPPPLPEKGASEIRSVTRAFNQMSKGIQELEEDRALLMAGISHDL
;
A
#
# COMPACT_ATOMS: atom_id res chain seq x y z
N SER A 1 12.05 -10.02 -11.23
CA SER A 1 12.32 -11.44 -10.93
C SER A 1 13.80 -11.61 -10.57
N LEU A 2 14.18 -12.69 -9.90
CA LEU A 2 15.59 -12.97 -9.52
C LEU A 2 16.53 -12.98 -10.75
N GLN A 3 16.05 -13.46 -11.90
CA GLN A 3 16.76 -13.39 -13.19
C GLN A 3 16.98 -11.95 -13.70
N GLN A 4 15.99 -11.06 -13.57
CA GLN A 4 16.15 -9.64 -13.94
C GLN A 4 17.21 -8.96 -13.06
N PHE A 5 17.25 -9.31 -11.77
CA PHE A 5 18.24 -8.81 -10.83
C PHE A 5 19.66 -9.27 -11.20
N ASN A 6 19.85 -10.57 -11.44
CA ASN A 6 21.14 -11.12 -11.88
C ASN A 6 21.65 -10.45 -13.15
N LYS A 7 20.77 -10.28 -14.14
CA LYS A 7 21.13 -9.65 -15.42
C LYS A 7 21.56 -8.19 -15.27
N ILE A 8 20.87 -7.43 -14.42
CA ILE A 8 21.24 -6.03 -14.12
C ILE A 8 22.59 -5.99 -13.40
N LEU A 9 22.78 -6.83 -12.38
CA LEU A 9 24.06 -6.90 -11.65
C LEU A 9 25.23 -7.29 -12.55
N ALA A 10 25.05 -8.31 -13.41
CA ALA A 10 26.09 -8.76 -14.33
C ALA A 10 26.50 -7.64 -15.30
N HIS A 11 25.51 -6.90 -15.83
CA HIS A 11 25.75 -5.79 -16.74
C HIS A 11 26.53 -4.65 -16.06
N GLU A 12 26.09 -4.21 -14.87
CA GLU A 12 26.75 -3.16 -14.10
C GLU A 12 28.18 -3.57 -13.69
N LEU A 13 28.37 -4.82 -13.25
CA LEU A 13 29.70 -5.34 -12.93
C LEU A 13 30.59 -5.42 -14.17
N ASN A 14 30.06 -5.86 -15.32
CA ASN A 14 30.83 -5.91 -16.55
C ASN A 14 31.29 -4.50 -16.98
N LEU A 15 30.40 -3.50 -16.92
CA LEU A 15 30.74 -2.10 -17.19
C LEU A 15 31.88 -1.58 -16.30
N VAL A 16 31.92 -2.01 -15.05
CA VAL A 16 32.95 -1.61 -14.07
C VAL A 16 34.26 -2.41 -14.22
N LEU A 17 34.17 -3.68 -14.59
CA LEU A 17 35.29 -4.62 -14.69
C LEU A 17 35.93 -4.66 -16.10
N ASP A 18 35.26 -4.09 -17.11
CA ASP A 18 35.78 -4.00 -18.46
C ASP A 18 36.95 -3.00 -18.54
N GLU A 19 38.16 -3.52 -18.70
CA GLU A 19 39.40 -2.75 -18.81
C GLU A 19 39.56 -2.02 -20.16
N ASP A 20 38.73 -2.35 -21.15
CA ASP A 20 38.72 -1.77 -22.49
C ASP A 20 37.45 -0.93 -22.77
N GLY A 21 36.57 -0.80 -21.78
CA GLY A 21 35.33 -0.05 -21.86
C GLY A 21 35.46 1.47 -21.68
N PRO A 22 34.39 2.24 -21.97
CA PRO A 22 34.38 3.70 -21.90
C PRO A 22 34.66 4.27 -20.49
N LEU A 23 34.51 3.46 -19.44
CA LEU A 23 34.73 3.82 -18.03
C LEU A 23 36.19 3.72 -17.57
N LYS A 24 37.11 3.29 -18.44
CA LYS A 24 38.56 3.22 -18.18
C LYS A 24 39.16 4.54 -17.70
N SER A 25 38.66 5.67 -18.23
CA SER A 25 39.24 7.00 -18.04
C SER A 25 38.77 7.68 -16.75
N ASP A 26 37.60 7.30 -16.22
CA ASP A 26 36.99 7.94 -15.03
C ASP A 26 37.05 7.02 -13.81
N ALA A 27 38.27 6.76 -13.35
CA ALA A 27 38.55 6.08 -12.08
C ALA A 27 37.73 6.60 -10.87
N PRO A 28 37.44 7.92 -10.71
CA PRO A 28 36.57 8.38 -9.62
C PRO A 28 35.11 7.97 -9.78
N LEU A 29 34.55 8.00 -11.00
CA LEU A 29 33.16 7.58 -11.25
C LEU A 29 32.98 6.08 -11.00
N ARG A 30 33.95 5.27 -11.43
CA ARG A 30 33.97 3.82 -11.17
C ARG A 30 33.97 3.49 -9.68
N ARG A 31 34.75 4.21 -8.87
CA ARG A 31 34.76 4.05 -7.40
C ARG A 31 33.42 4.45 -6.78
N GLN A 32 32.83 5.55 -7.23
CA GLN A 32 31.54 6.02 -6.74
C GLN A 32 30.39 5.03 -7.06
N LEU A 33 30.41 4.37 -8.22
CA LEU A 33 29.44 3.32 -8.58
C LEU A 33 29.62 2.06 -7.71
N LEU A 34 30.86 1.64 -7.49
CA LEU A 34 31.17 0.51 -6.59
C LEU A 34 30.74 0.80 -5.15
N GLU A 35 31.00 2.02 -4.66
CA GLU A 35 30.57 2.47 -3.32
C GLU A 35 29.03 2.53 -3.21
N GLY A 36 28.34 3.03 -4.24
CA GLY A 36 26.87 3.11 -4.26
C GLY A 36 26.18 1.74 -4.27
N LEU A 37 26.83 0.72 -4.82
CA LEU A 37 26.37 -0.67 -4.80
C LEU A 37 26.84 -1.44 -3.55
N GLY A 38 27.61 -0.80 -2.66
CA GLY A 38 28.21 -1.45 -1.48
C GLY A 38 29.24 -2.54 -1.82
N VAL A 39 29.74 -2.56 -3.06
CA VAL A 39 30.62 -3.62 -3.57
C VAL A 39 32.03 -3.43 -3.03
N THR A 40 32.54 -4.45 -2.34
CA THR A 40 33.90 -4.45 -1.82
C THR A 40 34.72 -5.59 -2.42
N VAL A 41 35.95 -5.28 -2.85
CA VAL A 41 36.88 -6.27 -3.39
C VAL A 41 37.86 -6.67 -2.29
N HIS A 42 37.91 -7.96 -1.99
CA HIS A 42 38.82 -8.53 -0.99
C HIS A 42 39.79 -9.50 -1.67
N SER A 43 40.97 -9.67 -1.08
CA SER A 43 41.88 -10.72 -1.55
C SER A 43 41.40 -12.10 -1.08
N ILE A 44 41.66 -13.12 -1.90
CA ILE A 44 41.39 -14.53 -1.55
C ILE A 44 42.14 -15.01 -0.29
N ASN A 45 43.22 -14.32 0.10
CA ASN A 45 44.00 -14.62 1.31
C ASN A 45 43.60 -13.76 2.53
N SER A 46 42.55 -12.94 2.41
CA SER A 46 42.11 -12.08 3.51
C SER A 46 41.29 -12.87 4.54
N GLU A 47 41.19 -12.34 5.77
CA GLU A 47 40.32 -12.91 6.81
C GLU A 47 38.86 -13.03 6.35
N LYS A 48 38.42 -12.13 5.46
CA LYS A 48 37.09 -12.15 4.84
C LYS A 48 36.87 -13.29 3.85
N ALA A 49 37.92 -13.92 3.32
CA ALA A 49 37.78 -15.10 2.47
C ALA A 49 37.24 -16.33 3.23
N VAL A 50 37.31 -16.32 4.56
CA VAL A 50 36.66 -17.35 5.38
C VAL A 50 35.15 -17.33 5.17
N GLU A 51 34.52 -16.16 5.07
CA GLU A 51 33.08 -16.02 4.78
C GLU A 51 32.73 -16.62 3.41
N PHE A 52 33.56 -16.37 2.39
CA PHE A 52 33.39 -16.96 1.05
C PHE A 52 33.47 -18.49 1.06
N ASN A 53 34.38 -19.07 1.84
CA ASN A 53 34.55 -20.53 1.92
C ASN A 53 33.39 -21.23 2.61
N HIS A 54 32.64 -20.52 3.47
CA HIS A 54 31.45 -21.04 4.14
C HIS A 54 30.15 -20.68 3.39
N ALA A 55 30.22 -19.85 2.36
CA ALA A 55 29.06 -19.46 1.55
C ALA A 55 28.60 -20.62 0.65
N MET A 56 27.29 -20.71 0.43
CA MET A 56 26.70 -21.73 -0.43
C MET A 56 26.84 -21.32 -1.91
N SER A 57 27.43 -22.18 -2.75
CA SER A 57 27.46 -21.96 -4.20
C SER A 57 26.04 -21.97 -4.78
N ILE A 58 25.77 -21.03 -5.69
CA ILE A 58 24.53 -20.99 -6.47
C ILE A 58 24.90 -21.26 -7.92
N ASP A 59 24.73 -22.51 -8.36
CA ASP A 59 25.15 -22.96 -9.69
C ASP A 59 24.45 -22.18 -10.81
N LEU A 60 23.14 -21.95 -10.68
CA LEU A 60 22.37 -21.17 -11.66
C LEU A 60 22.91 -19.74 -11.84
N MET A 61 23.24 -19.06 -10.73
CA MET A 61 23.81 -17.71 -10.79
C MET A 61 25.24 -17.73 -11.34
N SER A 62 26.01 -18.76 -11.00
CA SER A 62 27.38 -18.94 -11.49
C SER A 62 27.39 -19.14 -13.01
N GLU A 63 26.48 -19.95 -13.56
CA GLU A 63 26.31 -20.14 -14.99
C GLU A 63 25.86 -18.85 -15.70
N GLU A 64 24.85 -18.17 -15.18
CA GLU A 64 24.36 -16.89 -15.75
C GLU A 64 25.47 -15.82 -15.75
N MET A 65 26.21 -15.67 -14.64
CA MET A 65 27.31 -14.71 -14.55
C MET A 65 28.49 -15.10 -15.44
N THR A 66 28.78 -16.39 -15.59
CA THR A 66 29.82 -16.88 -16.51
C THR A 66 29.49 -16.51 -17.96
N GLN A 67 28.23 -16.64 -18.37
CA GLN A 67 27.79 -16.27 -19.71
C GLN A 67 27.84 -14.74 -19.94
N GLU A 68 27.37 -13.95 -18.98
CA GLU A 68 27.29 -12.49 -19.11
C GLU A 68 28.66 -11.80 -19.00
N LEU A 69 29.56 -12.30 -18.14
CA LEU A 69 30.90 -11.75 -17.94
C LEU A 69 31.95 -12.35 -18.90
N GLY A 70 31.62 -13.43 -19.61
CA GLY A 70 32.53 -14.09 -20.55
C GLY A 70 33.74 -14.77 -19.89
N SER A 71 33.70 -15.00 -18.58
CA SER A 71 34.74 -15.70 -17.81
C SER A 71 34.11 -16.59 -16.74
N PRO A 72 34.67 -17.78 -16.46
CA PRO A 72 34.15 -18.64 -15.40
C PRO A 72 34.06 -17.87 -14.08
N THR A 73 32.84 -17.81 -13.56
CA THR A 73 32.48 -17.00 -12.40
C THR A 73 31.73 -17.87 -11.41
N GLU A 74 32.29 -18.01 -10.22
CA GLU A 74 31.64 -18.70 -9.11
C GLU A 74 30.89 -17.68 -8.24
N VAL A 75 29.60 -17.90 -8.07
CA VAL A 75 28.74 -17.08 -7.22
C VAL A 75 28.33 -17.88 -6.00
N ARG A 76 28.57 -17.31 -4.82
CA ARG A 76 28.17 -17.90 -3.55
C ARG A 76 27.29 -16.94 -2.75
N LEU A 77 26.40 -17.47 -1.94
CA LEU A 77 25.51 -16.70 -1.07
C LEU A 77 25.75 -17.09 0.39
N LEU A 78 25.90 -16.07 1.24
CA LEU A 78 26.01 -16.22 2.68
C LEU A 78 24.89 -15.43 3.35
N LEU A 79 24.21 -16.03 4.32
CA LEU A 79 23.33 -15.29 5.21
C LEU A 79 24.21 -14.54 6.22
N GLY A 80 24.38 -13.22 6.01
CA GLY A 80 25.03 -12.34 6.97
C GLY A 80 24.13 -12.05 8.17
N SER A 81 24.66 -11.31 9.16
CA SER A 81 23.89 -10.92 10.36
C SER A 81 22.73 -9.97 10.05
N GLU A 82 22.87 -9.13 9.02
CA GLU A 82 21.92 -8.04 8.70
C GLU A 82 21.29 -8.21 7.30
N SER A 83 21.92 -8.95 6.40
CA SER A 83 21.47 -9.12 5.02
C SER A 83 22.15 -10.31 4.35
N TYR A 84 21.57 -10.78 3.24
CA TYR A 84 22.24 -11.72 2.36
C TYR A 84 23.46 -11.07 1.72
N ILE A 85 24.58 -11.78 1.71
CA ILE A 85 25.83 -11.33 1.10
C ILE A 85 26.11 -12.26 -0.07
N LEU A 86 26.15 -11.67 -1.26
CA LEU A 86 26.57 -12.36 -2.47
C LEU A 86 28.07 -12.19 -2.63
N TRP A 87 28.77 -13.30 -2.73
CA TRP A 87 30.18 -13.36 -3.05
C TRP A 87 30.37 -13.84 -4.48
N MET A 88 31.36 -13.28 -5.14
CA MET A 88 31.69 -13.62 -6.51
C MET A 88 33.21 -13.78 -6.66
N HIS A 89 33.62 -14.86 -7.31
CA HIS A 89 34.99 -15.08 -7.72
C HIS A 89 35.05 -15.23 -9.24
N ILE A 90 35.93 -14.47 -9.88
CA ILE A 90 36.05 -14.41 -11.34
C ILE A 90 37.45 -14.90 -11.70
N GLU A 91 37.57 -15.88 -12.60
CA GLU A 91 38.89 -16.41 -13.00
C GLU A 91 39.83 -15.36 -13.62
N LYS A 92 39.27 -14.34 -14.26
CA LYS A 92 40.03 -13.19 -14.80
C LYS A 92 40.74 -12.39 -13.67
N LEU A 93 40.25 -12.48 -12.44
CA LEU A 93 40.79 -11.83 -11.24
C LEU A 93 41.13 -12.87 -10.16
N PRO A 94 42.16 -13.71 -10.37
CA PRO A 94 42.38 -14.93 -9.57
C PRO A 94 42.70 -14.66 -8.09
N ASN A 95 43.21 -13.47 -7.77
CA ASN A 95 43.59 -13.10 -6.40
C ASN A 95 42.50 -12.32 -5.66
N SER A 96 41.32 -12.13 -6.27
CA SER A 96 40.26 -11.25 -5.76
C SER A 96 38.93 -11.97 -5.67
N ILE A 97 38.17 -11.63 -4.62
CA ILE A 97 36.78 -12.01 -4.41
C ILE A 97 35.98 -10.73 -4.19
N ILE A 98 34.82 -10.67 -4.83
CA ILE A 98 33.93 -9.51 -4.82
C ILE A 98 32.80 -9.81 -3.84
N ARG A 99 32.55 -8.89 -2.92
CA ARG A 99 31.48 -8.96 -1.93
C ARG A 99 30.42 -7.93 -2.28
N ILE A 100 29.19 -8.38 -2.39
CA ILE A 100 28.02 -7.56 -2.74
C ILE A 100 26.98 -7.78 -1.65
N PRO A 101 26.82 -6.85 -0.69
CA PRO A 101 25.71 -6.93 0.24
C PRO A 101 24.41 -6.72 -0.55
N LEU A 102 23.54 -7.73 -0.52
CA LEU A 102 22.17 -7.57 -0.96
C LEU A 102 21.46 -6.83 0.16
N SER A 103 21.70 -5.52 0.27
CA SER A 103 20.91 -4.67 1.13
C SER A 103 19.47 -4.84 0.70
N GLU A 104 18.70 -5.63 1.46
CA GLU A 104 17.25 -5.49 1.48
C GLU A 104 17.02 -4.00 1.67
N LEU A 105 16.32 -3.38 0.73
CA LEU A 105 15.88 -1.99 0.80
C LEU A 105 15.62 -1.65 2.27
N GLN A 106 16.51 -0.82 2.87
CA GLN A 106 16.55 -0.66 4.32
C GLN A 106 15.14 -0.33 4.80
N GLU A 107 14.67 -1.01 5.86
CA GLU A 107 13.32 -0.79 6.42
C GLU A 107 13.02 0.71 6.65
N GLU A 108 14.06 1.53 6.84
CA GLU A 108 13.98 2.99 6.95
C GLU A 108 13.37 3.69 5.72
N ASP A 109 13.57 3.15 4.51
CA ASP A 109 12.98 3.71 3.27
C ASP A 109 11.46 3.45 3.18
N PHE A 110 10.99 2.36 3.79
CA PHE A 110 9.56 2.00 3.78
C PHE A 110 8.78 2.51 4.99
N ALA A 111 9.44 2.81 6.10
CA ALA A 111 8.82 3.37 7.30
C ALA A 111 7.90 4.59 7.00
N PRO A 112 8.30 5.61 6.20
CA PRO A 112 7.41 6.72 5.88
C PRO A 112 6.23 6.30 5.00
N LEU A 113 6.43 5.38 4.06
CA LEU A 113 5.37 4.87 3.17
C LEU A 113 4.33 4.07 3.97
N PHE A 114 4.79 3.21 4.87
CA PHE A 114 3.91 2.42 5.74
C PHE A 114 3.12 3.31 6.69
N ARG A 115 3.77 4.30 7.33
CA ARG A 115 3.10 5.29 8.17
C ARG A 115 2.03 6.06 7.41
N ASN A 116 2.36 6.56 6.21
CA ASN A 116 1.42 7.32 5.39
C ASN A 116 0.25 6.45 4.91
N SER A 117 0.54 5.20 4.50
CA SER A 117 -0.48 4.21 4.13
C SER A 117 -1.44 3.91 5.28
N LEU A 118 -0.90 3.72 6.49
CA LEU A 118 -1.70 3.48 7.69
C LEU A 118 -2.62 4.68 8.01
N ILE A 119 -2.09 5.90 7.94
CA ILE A 119 -2.88 7.12 8.12
C ILE A 119 -3.99 7.18 7.06
N MET A 120 -3.68 6.92 5.80
CA MET A 120 -4.64 6.94 4.70
C MET A 120 -5.74 5.89 4.90
N ALA A 121 -5.38 4.67 5.29
CA ALA A 121 -6.33 3.60 5.58
C ALA A 121 -7.29 3.98 6.73
N LEU A 122 -6.75 4.56 7.81
CA LEU A 122 -7.56 5.04 8.93
C LEU A 122 -8.52 6.16 8.51
N LEU A 123 -8.08 7.10 7.67
CA LEU A 123 -8.93 8.16 7.15
C LEU A 123 -10.07 7.63 6.28
N ILE A 124 -9.80 6.64 5.42
CA ILE A 124 -10.82 6.01 4.58
C ILE A 124 -11.87 5.29 5.45
N ILE A 125 -11.43 4.52 6.44
CA ILE A 125 -12.33 3.81 7.36
C ILE A 125 -13.18 4.80 8.16
N ALA A 126 -12.56 5.83 8.73
CA ALA A 126 -13.25 6.85 9.50
C ALA A 126 -14.26 7.62 8.63
N GLY A 127 -13.87 8.00 7.42
CA GLY A 127 -14.73 8.66 6.44
C GLY A 127 -15.93 7.80 6.04
N GLY A 128 -15.70 6.53 5.73
CA GLY A 128 -16.76 5.58 5.39
C GLY A 128 -17.75 5.35 6.53
N TRP A 129 -17.23 5.13 7.75
CA TRP A 129 -18.07 4.98 8.94
C TRP A 129 -18.91 6.22 9.22
N LEU A 130 -18.31 7.41 9.11
CA LEU A 130 -19.00 8.68 9.31
C LEU A 130 -20.10 8.85 8.26
N PHE A 131 -19.80 8.57 6.99
CA PHE A 131 -20.75 8.66 5.88
C PHE A 131 -21.98 7.74 6.11
N ILE A 132 -21.75 6.47 6.45
CA ILE A 132 -22.82 5.51 6.76
C ILE A 132 -23.68 6.00 7.92
N ARG A 133 -23.04 6.51 8.99
CA ARG A 133 -23.74 7.02 10.17
C ARG A 133 -24.60 8.23 9.85
N LEU A 134 -24.12 9.14 9.00
CA LEU A 134 -24.86 10.31 8.57
C LEU A 134 -26.08 9.94 7.71
N GLN A 135 -25.96 8.94 6.85
CA GLN A 135 -27.04 8.52 5.95
C GLN A 135 -28.11 7.68 6.67
N ASN A 136 -27.72 6.75 7.54
CA ASN A 136 -28.65 5.82 8.18
C ASN A 136 -29.51 6.46 9.27
N ARG A 137 -28.98 7.46 9.99
CA ARG A 137 -29.74 8.14 11.08
C ARG A 137 -31.08 8.75 10.63
N PRO A 138 -31.13 9.59 9.57
CA PRO A 138 -32.40 10.16 9.11
C PRO A 138 -33.35 9.12 8.53
N LEU A 139 -32.84 8.05 7.89
CA LEU A 139 -33.66 6.95 7.38
C LEU A 139 -34.36 6.20 8.53
N LEU A 140 -33.65 5.88 9.60
CA LEU A 140 -34.22 5.27 10.80
C LEU A 140 -35.26 6.16 11.48
N ALA A 141 -35.07 7.49 11.45
CA ALA A 141 -36.05 8.44 11.99
C ALA A 141 -37.33 8.47 11.14
N LEU A 142 -37.18 8.51 9.81
CA LEU A 142 -38.30 8.41 8.86
C LEU A 142 -39.08 7.11 9.02
N GLN A 143 -38.39 5.97 9.12
CA GLN A 143 -39.03 4.68 9.32
C GLN A 143 -39.91 4.69 10.56
N ARG A 144 -39.37 5.12 11.71
CA ARG A 144 -40.13 5.16 12.98
C ARG A 144 -41.33 6.11 12.91
N ALA A 145 -41.16 7.28 12.29
CA ALA A 145 -42.25 8.23 12.14
C ALA A 145 -43.35 7.67 11.22
N ALA A 146 -42.98 7.00 10.12
CA ALA A 146 -43.94 6.37 9.22
C ALA A 146 -44.71 5.23 9.88
N GLU A 147 -44.05 4.40 10.69
CA GLU A 147 -44.71 3.39 11.51
C GLU A 147 -45.69 4.01 12.53
N GLY A 148 -45.35 5.17 13.11
CA GLY A 148 -46.25 5.93 13.99
C GLY A 148 -47.49 6.42 13.26
N VAL A 149 -47.33 7.08 12.11
CA VAL A 149 -48.46 7.51 11.26
C VAL A 149 -49.35 6.33 10.88
N GLY A 150 -48.76 5.17 10.56
CA GLY A 150 -49.52 3.94 10.28
C GLY A 150 -50.37 3.43 11.45
N ARG A 151 -50.05 3.82 12.68
CA ARG A 151 -50.86 3.53 13.89
C ARG A 151 -51.85 4.64 14.25
N GLY A 152 -51.95 5.70 13.44
CA GLY A 152 -52.76 6.89 13.74
C GLY A 152 -52.09 7.86 14.71
N GLU A 153 -50.78 7.73 14.96
CA GLU A 153 -50.02 8.73 15.72
C GLU A 153 -49.63 9.88 14.78
N ILE A 154 -49.67 11.12 15.26
CA ILE A 154 -49.19 12.28 14.51
C ILE A 154 -47.80 12.66 15.03
N PRO A 155 -46.71 12.19 14.38
CA PRO A 155 -45.36 12.50 14.82
C PRO A 155 -45.01 13.97 14.55
N PRO A 156 -44.12 14.59 15.35
CA PRO A 156 -43.61 15.91 15.07
C PRO A 156 -42.82 15.93 13.75
N PRO A 157 -42.75 17.08 13.05
CA PRO A 157 -42.05 17.18 11.77
C PRO A 157 -40.58 16.82 11.92
N LEU A 158 -40.12 15.92 11.05
CA LEU A 158 -38.75 15.44 11.04
C LEU A 158 -37.80 16.50 10.47
N PRO A 159 -36.56 16.62 10.99
CA PRO A 159 -35.59 17.59 10.51
C PRO A 159 -35.11 17.24 9.09
N GLU A 160 -35.20 18.19 8.16
CA GLU A 160 -34.72 18.05 6.77
C GLU A 160 -33.18 18.15 6.68
N LYS A 161 -32.48 17.12 7.16
CA LYS A 161 -31.00 17.04 7.18
C LYS A 161 -30.49 15.85 6.37
N GLY A 162 -29.26 15.97 5.87
CA GLY A 162 -28.57 14.92 5.11
C GLY A 162 -28.47 15.21 3.62
N ALA A 163 -28.28 14.15 2.83
CA ALA A 163 -28.22 14.21 1.37
C ALA A 163 -29.47 14.87 0.77
N SER A 164 -29.37 15.39 -0.45
CA SER A 164 -30.44 16.15 -1.10
C SER A 164 -31.73 15.34 -1.27
N GLU A 165 -31.57 14.04 -1.51
CA GLU A 165 -32.59 13.03 -1.71
C GLU A 165 -33.32 12.78 -0.39
N ILE A 166 -32.58 12.56 0.70
CA ILE A 166 -33.16 12.37 2.03
C ILE A 166 -33.97 13.61 2.44
N ARG A 167 -33.41 14.81 2.26
CA ARG A 167 -34.12 16.06 2.59
C ARG A 167 -35.44 16.19 1.82
N SER A 168 -35.42 15.86 0.54
CA SER A 168 -36.61 15.93 -0.32
C SER A 168 -37.69 14.93 0.12
N VAL A 169 -37.30 13.70 0.46
CA VAL A 169 -38.22 12.68 0.99
C VAL A 169 -38.77 13.09 2.36
N THR A 170 -37.92 13.58 3.27
CA THR A 170 -38.37 14.06 4.59
C THR A 170 -39.37 15.20 4.47
N ARG A 171 -39.15 16.14 3.54
CA ARG A 171 -40.10 17.22 3.28
C ARG A 171 -41.45 16.70 2.81
N ALA A 172 -41.45 15.79 1.83
CA ALA A 172 -42.67 15.19 1.32
C ALA A 172 -43.43 14.41 2.42
N PHE A 173 -42.71 13.66 3.25
CA PHE A 173 -43.28 12.95 4.40
C PHE A 173 -43.93 13.92 5.41
N ASN A 174 -43.24 14.99 5.79
CA ASN A 174 -43.76 15.99 6.71
C ASN A 174 -45.04 16.65 6.16
N GLN A 175 -45.07 16.97 4.86
CA GLN A 175 -46.24 17.55 4.21
C GLN A 175 -47.44 16.58 4.20
N MET A 176 -47.19 15.30 3.91
CA MET A 176 -48.21 14.24 3.96
C MET A 176 -48.77 14.07 5.38
N SER A 177 -47.90 13.99 6.39
CA SER A 177 -48.30 13.84 7.80
C SER A 177 -49.16 15.01 8.28
N LYS A 178 -48.82 16.24 7.88
CA LYS A 178 -49.62 17.44 8.19
C LYS A 178 -51.00 17.38 7.53
N GLY A 179 -51.06 16.98 6.26
CA GLY A 179 -52.34 16.84 5.55
C GLY A 179 -53.26 15.77 6.14
N ILE A 180 -52.70 14.66 6.64
CA ILE A 180 -53.48 13.63 7.36
C ILE A 180 -54.07 14.21 8.65
N GLN A 181 -53.25 14.92 9.44
CA GLN A 181 -53.72 15.58 10.66
C GLN A 181 -54.87 16.56 10.38
N GLU A 182 -54.73 17.42 9.38
CA GLU A 182 -55.77 18.40 9.00
C GLU A 182 -57.08 17.69 8.58
N LEU A 183 -56.99 16.60 7.82
CA LEU A 183 -58.15 15.80 7.43
C LEU A 183 -58.86 15.10 8.62
N GLU A 184 -58.10 14.65 9.61
CA GLU A 184 -58.66 14.07 10.84
C GLU A 184 -59.35 15.14 11.70
N GLU A 185 -58.75 16.33 11.84
CA GLU A 185 -59.34 17.47 12.54
C GLU A 185 -60.65 17.93 11.87
N ASP A 186 -60.67 18.04 10.54
CA ASP A 186 -61.88 18.39 9.77
C ASP A 186 -63.00 17.35 9.97
N ARG A 187 -62.66 16.05 9.94
CA ARG A 187 -63.64 14.99 10.21
C ARG A 187 -64.18 15.04 11.63
N ALA A 188 -63.33 15.29 12.62
CA ALA A 188 -63.76 15.43 14.00
C ALA A 188 -64.72 16.61 14.19
N LEU A 189 -64.42 17.75 13.55
CA LEU A 189 -65.27 18.93 13.56
C LEU A 189 -66.65 18.67 12.93
N LEU A 190 -66.69 17.98 11.78
CA LEU A 190 -67.94 17.62 11.11
C LEU A 190 -68.78 16.65 11.96
N MET A 191 -68.16 15.66 12.61
CA MET A 191 -68.87 14.75 13.51
C MET A 191 -69.44 15.48 14.74
N ALA A 192 -68.70 16.44 15.30
CA ALA A 192 -69.19 17.26 16.41
C ALA A 192 -70.38 18.14 15.98
N GLY A 193 -70.34 18.72 14.78
CA GLY A 193 -71.44 19.53 14.24
C GLY A 193 -72.73 18.74 14.02
N ILE A 194 -72.65 17.53 13.47
CA ILE A 194 -73.84 16.69 13.22
C ILE A 194 -74.45 16.17 14.53
N SER A 195 -73.62 15.85 15.53
CA SER A 195 -74.11 15.43 16.85
C SER A 195 -74.80 16.56 17.63
N HIS A 196 -74.58 17.82 17.25
CA HIS A 196 -75.16 18.97 17.93
C HIS A 196 -76.54 19.36 17.38
N ASP A 197 -76.85 19.01 16.13
CA ASP A 197 -78.13 19.32 15.45
C ASP A 197 -79.18 18.19 15.56
N LEU A 198 -78.89 17.10 16.28
CA LEU A 198 -79.79 15.99 16.62
C LEU A 198 -80.30 16.10 18.06
#